data_AF-A0A3D0HIS6-F1
#
_entry.id   AF-A0A3D0HIS6-F1
#
_cell.length_a   1.000
_cell.length_b   1.000
_cell.length_c   1.000
_cell.angle_alpha   90.00
_cell.angle_beta   90.00
_cell.angle_gamma   90.00
#
_symmetry.space_group_name_H-M   'P 1'
#
loop_
_entity.id
_entity.type
_entity.pdbx_description
1 polymer ?
#
loop_
_entity_poly.entity_id
_entity_poly.type
_entity_poly.pdbx_seq_one_letter_code
_entity_poly.pdbx_strand_id
1 'polypeptide(L)'
;MHDLISSNKRRSVFLLLGFVVLTVAAGAAAGQVSGNPVFGTSIALVISAVMAFTSYWKSDSIALRVSRAKPADEQVYKRLHNLVEGLCIAGGLPKPRVYVIDDPAPNAFATGRNPKHA
;
A
#
# COMPACT_ATOMS: atom_id res chain seq x y z
N MET A 1 -19.78 6.05 -5.84
CA MET A 1 -18.65 5.64 -4.98
C MET A 1 -18.28 4.16 -5.15
N HIS A 2 -19.26 3.24 -5.20
CA HIS A 2 -19.00 1.81 -5.38
C HIS A 2 -18.22 1.47 -6.68
N ASP A 3 -18.50 2.16 -7.78
CA ASP A 3 -17.80 1.93 -9.07
C ASP A 3 -16.33 2.35 -9.04
N LEU A 4 -15.99 3.40 -8.29
CA LEU A 4 -14.60 3.84 -8.11
C LEU A 4 -13.82 2.82 -7.28
N ILE A 5 -14.44 2.27 -6.23
CA ILE A 5 -13.83 1.24 -5.39
C ILE A 5 -13.59 -0.04 -6.19
N SER A 6 -14.56 -0.46 -7.01
CA SER A 6 -14.42 -1.67 -7.84
C SER A 6 -13.38 -1.48 -8.95
N SER A 7 -13.33 -0.29 -9.56
CA SER A 7 -12.28 0.06 -10.54
C SER A 7 -10.89 0.03 -9.91
N ASN A 8 -10.71 0.66 -8.74
CA ASN A 8 -9.43 0.67 -8.04
C ASN A 8 -8.98 -0.72 -7.62
N LYS A 9 -9.88 -1.57 -7.11
CA LYS A 9 -9.57 -2.97 -6.79
C LYS A 9 -9.08 -3.73 -8.01
N ARG A 10 -9.74 -3.59 -9.16
CA ARG A 10 -9.31 -4.23 -10.42
C ARG A 10 -7.93 -3.72 -10.84
N ARG A 11 -7.69 -2.42 -10.79
CA ARG A 11 -6.38 -1.82 -11.09
C ARG A 11 -5.29 -2.37 -10.17
N SER A 12 -5.54 -2.46 -8.87
CA SER A 12 -4.59 -3.07 -7.93
C SER A 12 -4.28 -4.53 -8.28
N VAL A 13 -5.29 -5.32 -8.66
CA VAL A 13 -5.09 -6.71 -9.11
C VAL A 13 -4.24 -6.76 -10.38
N PHE A 14 -4.53 -5.93 -11.38
CA PHE A 14 -3.74 -5.87 -12.61
C PHE A 14 -2.29 -5.46 -12.35
N LEU A 15 -2.06 -4.48 -11.47
CA LEU A 15 -0.71 -4.05 -11.09
C LEU A 15 0.07 -5.17 -10.38
N LEU A 16 -0.57 -5.89 -9.46
CA LEU A 16 0.06 -7.01 -8.76
C LEU A 16 0.38 -8.17 -9.71
N LEU A 17 -0.54 -8.51 -10.62
CA LEU A 17 -0.30 -9.54 -11.63
C LEU A 17 0.82 -9.13 -12.59
N GLY A 18 0.81 -7.89 -13.07
CA GLY A 18 1.86 -7.36 -13.92
C GLY A 18 3.23 -7.37 -13.25
N PHE A 19 3.29 -6.99 -11.96
CA PHE A 19 4.50 -7.08 -11.16
C PHE A 19 5.03 -8.52 -11.09
N VAL A 20 4.18 -9.49 -10.73
CA VAL A 20 4.56 -10.91 -10.65
C VAL A 20 5.11 -11.40 -11.99
N VAL A 21 4.40 -11.14 -13.09
CA VAL A 21 4.83 -11.53 -14.45
C VAL A 21 6.20 -10.92 -14.78
N LEU A 22 6.40 -9.64 -14.50
CA LEU A 22 7.67 -8.96 -14.75
C LEU A 22 8.83 -9.57 -13.93
N THR A 23 8.63 -9.80 -12.63
CA THR A 23 9.66 -10.42 -11.79
C THR A 23 9.98 -11.85 -12.21
N VAL A 24 8.98 -12.65 -12.57
CA VAL A 24 9.18 -14.03 -13.04
C VAL A 24 9.92 -14.03 -14.38
N ALA A 25 9.57 -13.14 -15.30
CA ALA A 25 10.28 -13.00 -16.58
C ALA A 25 11.76 -12.61 -16.38
N ALA A 26 12.03 -11.67 -15.47
CA ALA A 26 13.40 -11.29 -15.11
C ALA A 26 14.18 -12.47 -14.48
N GLY A 27 13.54 -13.24 -13.58
CA GLY A 27 14.12 -14.43 -12.98
C GLY A 27 14.41 -15.54 -13.99
N ALA A 28 13.51 -15.75 -14.95
CA ALA A 28 13.71 -16.70 -16.04
C ALA A 28 14.87 -16.29 -16.95
N ALA A 29 14.95 -15.01 -17.33
CA ALA A 29 16.06 -14.49 -18.13
C ALA A 29 17.41 -14.63 -17.40
N ALA A 30 17.47 -14.26 -16.11
CA ALA A 30 18.67 -14.43 -15.29
C ALA A 30 19.06 -15.91 -15.10
N GLY A 31 18.06 -16.79 -14.93
CA GLY A 31 18.27 -18.22 -14.81
C GLY A 31 18.79 -18.86 -16.11
N GLN A 32 18.34 -18.38 -17.28
CA GLN A 32 18.87 -18.81 -18.58
C GLN A 32 20.36 -18.47 -18.73
N VAL A 33 20.76 -17.25 -18.36
CA VAL A 33 22.17 -16.82 -18.41
C VAL A 33 23.05 -17.62 -17.43
N SER A 34 22.49 -18.00 -16.29
CA SER A 34 23.21 -18.76 -15.24
C SER A 34 23.25 -20.28 -15.49
N GLY A 35 22.64 -20.77 -16.58
CA GLY A 35 22.59 -22.18 -16.93
C GLY A 35 21.56 -23.01 -16.15
N ASN A 36 20.78 -22.39 -15.24
CA ASN A 36 19.70 -23.06 -14.50
C ASN A 36 18.41 -22.20 -14.49
N PRO A 37 17.61 -22.26 -15.57
CA PRO A 37 16.40 -21.45 -15.69
C PRO A 37 15.32 -21.84 -14.66
N VAL A 38 15.26 -23.12 -14.26
CA VAL A 38 14.27 -23.60 -13.29
C VAL A 38 14.52 -22.97 -11.91
N PHE A 39 15.79 -22.92 -11.48
CA PHE A 39 16.17 -22.32 -10.20
C PHE A 39 15.97 -20.80 -10.18
N GLY A 40 16.35 -20.08 -11.24
CA GLY A 40 16.14 -18.63 -11.32
C GLY A 40 14.67 -18.24 -11.32
N THR A 41 13.84 -18.98 -12.05
CA THR A 41 12.39 -18.74 -12.13
C THR A 41 11.69 -19.06 -10.81
N SER A 42 12.06 -20.16 -10.13
CA SER A 42 11.43 -20.55 -8.87
C SER A 42 11.73 -19.56 -7.74
N ILE A 43 12.96 -19.07 -7.64
CA ILE A 43 13.34 -18.01 -6.69
C ILE A 43 12.54 -16.73 -6.98
N ALA A 44 12.50 -16.29 -8.24
CA ALA A 44 11.78 -15.08 -8.60
C ALA A 44 10.28 -15.19 -8.30
N LEU A 45 9.68 -16.36 -8.53
CA LEU A 45 8.29 -16.63 -8.19
C LEU A 45 8.06 -16.50 -6.67
N VAL A 46 8.89 -17.13 -5.85
CA VAL A 46 8.79 -17.04 -4.38
C VAL A 46 8.95 -15.60 -3.91
N ILE A 47 9.96 -14.88 -4.39
CA ILE A 47 10.19 -13.47 -4.04
C ILE A 47 8.98 -12.62 -4.43
N SER A 48 8.48 -12.79 -5.66
CA SER A 48 7.34 -12.03 -6.16
C SER A 48 6.07 -12.28 -5.34
N ALA A 49 5.81 -13.53 -4.96
CA ALA A 49 4.69 -13.91 -4.12
C ALA A 49 4.79 -13.27 -2.72
N VAL A 50 5.97 -13.33 -2.09
CA VAL A 50 6.21 -12.70 -0.79
C VAL A 50 6.08 -11.17 -0.88
N MET A 51 6.61 -10.53 -1.91
CA MET A 51 6.51 -9.08 -2.11
C MET A 51 5.08 -8.63 -2.39
N ALA A 52 4.35 -9.35 -3.24
CA ALA A 52 2.95 -9.05 -3.55
C ALA A 52 2.07 -9.21 -2.30
N PHE A 53 2.28 -10.29 -1.53
CA PHE A 53 1.58 -10.53 -0.26
C PHE A 53 1.92 -9.46 0.78
N THR A 54 3.19 -9.17 1.02
CA THR A 54 3.57 -8.13 1.99
C THR A 54 3.08 -6.75 1.58
N SER A 55 3.14 -6.40 0.29
CA SER A 55 2.63 -5.13 -0.22
C SER A 55 1.11 -5.00 -0.05
N TYR A 56 0.33 -6.04 -0.32
CA TYR A 56 -1.14 -5.94 -0.21
C TYR A 56 -1.62 -5.86 1.24
N TRP A 57 -0.98 -6.58 2.18
CA TRP A 57 -1.40 -6.62 3.58
C TRP A 57 -0.77 -5.54 4.46
N LYS A 58 0.40 -5.00 4.10
CA LYS A 58 1.13 -3.98 4.88
C LYS A 58 1.41 -2.70 4.09
N SER A 59 0.65 -2.41 3.04
CA SER A 59 0.81 -1.19 2.22
C SER A 59 0.75 0.09 3.04
N ASP A 60 -0.16 0.16 4.00
CA ASP A 60 -0.32 1.28 4.93
C ASP A 60 0.96 1.51 5.74
N SER A 61 1.48 0.45 6.36
CA SER A 61 2.69 0.50 7.16
C SER A 61 3.92 0.87 6.33
N ILE A 62 4.01 0.38 5.09
CA ILE A 62 5.09 0.75 4.17
C ILE A 62 5.01 2.25 3.85
N ALA A 63 3.83 2.75 3.46
CA ALA A 63 3.64 4.15 3.15
C ALA A 63 3.98 5.07 4.34
N LEU A 64 3.49 4.74 5.54
CA LEU A 64 3.76 5.51 6.76
C LEU A 64 5.25 5.53 7.13
N ARG A 65 5.96 4.42 6.95
CA ARG A 65 7.41 4.37 7.21
C ARG A 65 8.20 5.17 6.20
N VAL A 66 7.87 5.04 4.92
CA VAL A 66 8.55 5.76 3.83
C VAL A 66 8.38 7.26 4.02
N SER A 67 7.19 7.71 4.42
CA SER A 67 6.92 9.12 4.71
C SER A 67 7.40 9.59 6.09
N ARG A 68 8.01 8.71 6.90
CA ARG A 68 8.43 9.02 8.28
C ARG A 68 7.29 9.61 9.13
N ALA A 69 6.07 9.15 8.89
CA ALA A 69 4.87 9.62 9.57
C ALA A 69 4.93 9.28 11.06
N LYS A 70 4.56 10.24 11.91
CA LYS A 70 4.44 10.09 13.36
C LYS A 70 2.97 10.16 13.78
N PRO A 71 2.51 9.37 14.76
CA PRO A 71 1.14 9.48 15.25
C PRO A 71 0.81 10.92 15.63
N ALA A 72 -0.34 11.41 15.17
CA ALA A 72 -0.85 12.70 15.60
C ALA A 72 -1.39 12.57 17.02
N ASP A 73 -0.80 13.29 17.96
CA ASP A 73 -1.30 13.35 19.33
C ASP A 73 -2.69 14.01 19.36
N GLU A 74 -3.65 13.37 20.05
CA GLU A 74 -5.05 13.81 20.06
C GLU A 74 -5.26 15.14 20.79
N GLN A 75 -4.39 15.49 21.74
CA GLN A 75 -4.47 16.75 22.48
C GLN A 75 -3.83 17.89 21.69
N VAL A 76 -2.62 17.67 21.16
CA VAL A 76 -1.88 18.66 20.38
C VAL A 76 -2.60 18.94 19.05
N TYR A 77 -3.09 17.91 18.37
CA TYR A 77 -3.73 18.01 17.06
C TYR A 77 -5.26 17.86 17.12
N LYS A 78 -5.90 18.28 18.22
CA LYS A 78 -7.34 18.13 18.45
C LYS A 78 -8.21 18.62 17.28
N ARG A 79 -7.86 19.76 16.68
CA ARG A 79 -8.58 20.30 15.50
C ARG A 79 -8.52 19.35 14.30
N LEU A 80 -7.36 18.74 14.03
CA LEU A 80 -7.19 17.79 12.95
C LEU A 80 -8.04 16.54 13.18
N HIS A 81 -7.99 15.97 14.40
CA HIS A 81 -8.79 14.80 14.76
C HIS A 81 -10.29 15.08 14.61
N ASN A 82 -10.78 16.22 15.08
CA ASN A 82 -12.20 16.59 14.97
C ASN A 82 -12.64 16.76 13.51
N LEU A 83 -11.80 17.35 12.66
CA LEU A 83 -12.11 17.51 11.23
C LEU A 83 -12.20 16.17 10.52
N VAL A 84 -11.20 15.30 10.72
CA VAL A 84 -11.21 13.95 10.15
C VAL A 84 -12.42 13.15 10.64
N GLU A 85 -12.73 13.23 11.93
CA GLU A 85 -13.88 12.54 12.53
C GLU A 85 -15.22 13.04 11.98
N GLY A 86 -15.41 14.36 11.85
CA GLY A 86 -16.62 14.92 11.24
C GLY A 86 -16.83 14.46 9.80
N LEU A 87 -15.74 14.40 9.01
CA LEU A 87 -15.78 13.87 7.64
C LEU A 87 -16.13 12.38 7.61
N CYS A 88 -15.55 11.58 8.51
CA CYS A 88 -15.82 10.16 8.63
C CYS A 88 -17.27 9.89 9.04
N ILE A 89 -17.82 10.64 10.00
CA ILE A 89 -19.22 10.55 10.43
C ILE A 89 -20.15 10.87 9.26
N ALA A 90 -19.93 11.99 8.57
CA ALA A 90 -20.72 12.38 7.41
C ALA A 90 -20.65 11.34 6.28
N GLY A 91 -19.51 10.66 6.12
CA GLY A 91 -19.29 9.61 5.13
C GLY A 91 -19.72 8.19 5.57
N GLY A 92 -20.17 7.99 6.81
CA GLY A 92 -20.48 6.67 7.36
C GLY A 92 -19.25 5.74 7.44
N LEU A 93 -18.05 6.31 7.63
CA LEU A 93 -16.78 5.59 7.71
C LEU A 93 -16.27 5.57 9.15
N PRO A 94 -15.57 4.51 9.58
CA PRO A 94 -14.84 4.54 10.85
C PRO A 94 -13.71 5.58 10.79
N LYS A 95 -13.43 6.23 11.92
CA LYS A 95 -12.31 7.18 12.05
C LYS A 95 -10.98 6.41 11.87
N PRO A 96 -10.14 6.77 10.88
CA PRO A 96 -8.84 6.14 10.69
C PRO A 96 -7.84 6.66 11.73
N ARG A 97 -6.68 5.99 11.81
CA ARG A 97 -5.53 6.53 12.55
C ARG A 97 -4.99 7.76 11.81
N VAL A 98 -4.67 8.80 12.57
CA VAL A 98 -4.16 10.07 12.03
C VAL A 98 -2.67 10.19 12.32
N TYR A 99 -1.91 10.62 11.33
CA TYR A 99 -0.48 10.83 11.43
C TYR A 99 -0.10 12.21 10.90
N VAL A 100 0.99 12.76 11.42
CA VAL A 100 1.64 13.98 10.95
C VAL A 100 3.00 13.64 10.36
N ILE A 101 3.34 14.30 9.26
CA ILE A 101 4.63 14.21 8.59
C ILE A 101 5.27 15.58 8.66
N ASP A 102 6.54 15.61 9.05
CA ASP A 102 7.34 16.84 9.10
C ASP A 102 7.98 17.04 7.72
N ASP A 103 7.29 17.82 6.87
CA ASP A 103 7.70 18.14 5.51
C ASP A 103 7.44 19.63 5.25
N PRO A 104 8.41 20.39 4.71
CA PRO A 104 8.21 21.80 4.37
C PRO A 104 7.18 22.02 3.27
N ALA A 105 6.92 21.01 2.43
CA ALA A 105 5.91 21.08 1.37
C ALA A 105 4.53 20.64 1.90
N PRO A 106 3.47 21.45 1.72
CA PRO A 106 2.14 21.09 2.18
C PRO A 106 1.54 19.96 1.33
N ASN A 107 1.41 18.77 1.91
CA ASN A 107 0.83 17.60 1.26
C ASN A 107 0.03 16.74 2.24
N ALA A 108 -0.93 15.96 1.71
CA ALA A 108 -1.67 14.96 2.47
C ALA A 108 -2.02 13.76 1.57
N PHE A 109 -2.05 12.57 2.15
CA PHE A 109 -2.51 11.35 1.47
C PHE A 109 -3.24 10.44 2.46
N ALA A 110 -4.05 9.53 1.92
CA ALA A 110 -4.70 8.47 2.68
C ALA A 110 -4.21 7.11 2.17
N THR A 111 -3.94 6.19 3.09
CA THR A 111 -3.49 4.82 2.78
C THR A 111 -4.30 3.82 3.60
N GLY A 112 -4.38 2.57 3.13
CA GLY A 112 -5.23 1.55 3.73
C GLY A 112 -5.84 0.63 2.68
N ARG A 113 -6.01 -0.64 3.01
CA ARG A 113 -6.54 -1.65 2.08
C ARG A 113 -8.06 -1.64 1.97
N ASN A 114 -8.75 -1.18 3.02
CA ASN A 114 -10.20 -1.01 3.07
C ASN A 114 -10.57 -0.09 4.26
N PRO A 115 -11.82 0.41 4.34
CA PRO A 115 -12.21 1.34 5.41
C PRO A 115 -12.00 0.82 6.83
N LYS A 116 -12.07 -0.50 7.07
CA LYS A 116 -11.82 -1.10 8.39
C LYS A 116 -10.32 -1.29 8.69
N HIS A 117 -9.47 -1.10 7.69
CA HIS A 117 -8.02 -1.32 7.73
C HIS A 117 -7.32 -0.15 7.03
N ALA A 118 -7.55 1.05 7.56
CA ALA A 118 -6.94 2.31 7.19
C ALA A 118 -6.33 2.97 8.45
#